data_AF-A0AAU2ALM3-F1
#
_entry.id   AF-A0AAU2ALM3-F1
#
_cell.length_a   1.000
_cell.length_b   1.000
_cell.length_c   1.000
_cell.angle_alpha   90.00
_cell.angle_beta   90.00
_cell.angle_gamma   90.00
#
_symmetry.space_group_name_H-M   'P 1'
#
loop_
_entity.id
_entity.type
_entity.pdbx_description
1 polymer ?
#
loop_
_entity_poly.entity_id
_entity_poly.type
_entity_poly.pdbx_seq_one_letter_code
_entity_poly.pdbx_strand_id
1 'polypeptide(L)'
;MGGRQRPPRARGARPGKSAGAASARVGGKADGRPAGGGGRAEAGSGRVDPKVEIARLEGYLAWEAEVSAAERDARAFADRFPWLSPGERESLEQAYAADRLRYAEDVVDRAVERCRQLAARYRGECRRICARWAALCLSVTFAAALCAVVPAALRG
;
A
#
# COMPACT_ATOMS: atom_id res chain seq x y z
N MET A 1 23.99 -23.17 8.37
CA MET A 1 22.90 -22.38 8.99
C MET A 1 22.69 -21.11 8.19
N GLY A 2 21.90 -21.18 7.13
CA GLY A 2 21.61 -20.02 6.27
C GLY A 2 20.68 -19.05 6.98
N GLY A 3 21.13 -17.81 7.15
CA GLY A 3 20.30 -16.73 7.68
C GLY A 3 19.07 -16.57 6.80
N ARG A 4 17.89 -16.88 7.35
CA ARG A 4 16.60 -16.76 6.66
C ARG A 4 16.46 -15.32 6.16
N GLN A 5 16.65 -15.12 4.85
CA GLN A 5 16.51 -13.81 4.25
C GLN A 5 15.09 -13.34 4.49
N ARG A 6 14.97 -12.14 5.05
CA ARG A 6 13.69 -11.55 5.41
C ARG A 6 12.86 -11.42 4.14
N PRO A 7 11.56 -11.76 4.16
CA PRO A 7 10.69 -11.50 3.02
C PRO A 7 10.75 -9.99 2.71
N PRO A 8 10.70 -9.60 1.42
CA PRO A 8 10.68 -8.21 1.02
C PRO A 8 9.56 -7.51 1.79
N ARG A 9 9.95 -6.55 2.66
CA ARG A 9 8.99 -5.77 3.43
C ARG A 9 8.03 -5.15 2.42
N ALA A 10 6.74 -5.41 2.57
CA ALA A 10 5.68 -4.72 1.85
C ALA A 10 5.84 -3.19 2.04
N ARG A 11 6.64 -2.56 1.19
CA ARG A 11 6.95 -1.13 1.17
C ARG A 11 5.74 -0.44 0.54
N GLY A 12 4.61 -0.43 1.25
CA GLY A 12 3.35 0.01 0.66
C GLY A 12 2.27 0.48 1.63
N ALA A 13 2.27 0.04 2.88
CA ALA A 13 1.29 0.53 3.86
C ALA A 13 1.82 1.81 4.55
N ARG A 14 1.87 2.92 3.82
CA ARG A 14 1.89 4.25 4.48
C ARG A 14 0.45 4.57 4.90
N PRO A 15 0.16 4.80 6.19
CA PRO A 15 -1.12 5.38 6.57
C PRO A 15 -1.16 6.80 5.98
N GLY A 16 -2.17 7.06 5.15
CA GLY A 16 -2.35 8.35 4.51
C GLY A 16 -2.58 9.43 5.56
N LYS A 17 -1.57 10.27 5.80
CA LYS A 17 -1.76 11.55 6.50
C LYS A 17 -2.28 12.54 5.46
N SER A 18 -3.57 12.83 5.56
CA SER A 18 -4.27 13.83 4.78
C SER A 18 -3.56 15.17 4.81
N ALA A 19 -3.46 15.78 3.63
CA ALA A 19 -3.08 17.16 3.43
C ALA A 19 -3.97 18.09 4.26
N GLY A 20 -3.34 19.03 4.96
CA GLY A 20 -3.97 20.13 5.67
C GLY A 20 -2.93 21.20 5.88
N ALA A 21 -2.76 22.07 4.88
CA ALA A 21 -2.00 23.31 5.01
C ALA A 21 -2.96 24.42 5.45
N ALA A 22 -2.69 25.06 6.59
CA ALA A 22 -2.99 26.46 6.84
C ALA A 22 -2.18 26.99 8.04
N SER A 23 -1.57 28.14 7.80
CA SER A 23 -0.65 28.91 8.63
C SER A 23 -1.34 29.64 9.79
N ALA A 24 -0.68 29.80 10.95
CA ALA A 24 -0.60 31.06 11.70
C ALA A 24 0.35 31.00 12.93
N ARG A 25 1.48 31.73 12.79
CA ARG A 25 2.14 32.66 13.73
C ARG A 25 2.29 32.41 15.26
N VAL A 26 3.55 32.62 15.66
CA VAL A 26 4.07 33.48 16.76
C VAL A 26 4.08 32.93 18.19
N GLY A 27 5.26 33.02 18.81
CA GLY A 27 5.40 33.28 20.25
C GLY A 27 6.14 32.20 21.03
N GLY A 28 7.49 32.25 21.01
CA GLY A 28 8.28 31.52 21.99
C GLY A 28 8.31 32.27 23.33
N LYS A 29 8.03 31.56 24.43
CA LYS A 29 8.77 31.70 25.69
C LYS A 29 8.51 30.47 26.56
N ALA A 30 9.60 29.80 26.93
CA ALA A 30 9.64 28.69 27.85
C ALA A 30 9.31 29.17 29.27
N ASP A 31 8.58 28.35 30.04
CA ASP A 31 8.86 27.99 31.43
C ASP A 31 7.72 27.10 31.99
N GLY A 32 8.08 26.04 32.73
CA GLY A 32 7.16 25.35 33.65
C GLY A 32 6.96 23.84 33.49
N ARG A 33 7.83 23.07 34.17
CA ARG A 33 7.71 21.76 34.87
C ARG A 33 6.43 20.87 34.70
N PRO A 34 6.56 19.52 34.69
CA PRO A 34 5.49 18.61 34.27
C PRO A 34 4.50 18.29 35.41
N ALA A 35 3.21 18.30 35.08
CA ALA A 35 2.15 17.72 35.91
C ALA A 35 1.58 16.48 35.20
N GLY A 36 1.57 15.37 35.93
CA GLY A 36 1.04 14.10 35.49
C GLY A 36 -0.40 14.22 35.01
N GLY A 37 -0.61 13.93 33.74
CA GLY A 37 -1.89 13.48 33.21
C GLY A 37 -1.69 12.05 32.77
N GLY A 38 -2.19 11.11 33.57
CA GLY A 38 -2.33 9.71 33.19
C GLY A 38 -3.28 9.60 32.00
N GLY A 39 -2.76 9.88 30.81
CA GLY A 39 -3.35 9.43 29.57
C GLY A 39 -3.20 7.92 29.56
N ARG A 40 -4.19 7.21 30.10
CA ARG A 40 -4.46 5.83 29.72
C ARG A 40 -4.29 5.81 28.21
N ALA A 41 -3.21 5.18 27.76
CA ALA A 41 -3.11 4.71 26.41
C ALA A 41 -4.42 3.96 26.18
N GLU A 42 -5.31 4.57 25.41
CA GLU A 42 -6.41 3.85 24.83
C GLU A 42 -5.74 2.71 24.07
N ALA A 43 -5.73 1.55 24.71
CA ALA A 43 -5.69 0.28 24.04
C ALA A 43 -6.98 0.22 23.23
N GLY A 44 -7.03 1.04 22.17
CA GLY A 44 -7.91 0.82 21.05
C GLY A 44 -7.58 -0.57 20.60
N SER A 45 -8.45 -1.50 20.95
CA SER A 45 -8.43 -2.88 20.52
C SER A 45 -8.36 -2.83 18.99
N GLY A 46 -7.12 -2.88 18.50
CA GLY A 46 -6.76 -2.84 17.11
C GLY A 46 -7.22 -4.16 16.52
N ARG A 47 -8.52 -4.24 16.21
CA ARG A 47 -9.08 -5.37 15.52
C ARG A 47 -8.51 -5.28 14.11
N VAL A 48 -7.39 -5.96 13.91
CA VAL A 48 -6.72 -6.03 12.62
C VAL A 48 -7.75 -6.54 11.63
N ASP A 49 -7.91 -5.82 10.50
CA ASP A 49 -8.85 -6.24 9.47
C ASP A 49 -8.48 -7.66 9.03
N PRO A 50 -9.36 -8.66 9.22
CA PRO A 50 -9.06 -10.04 8.88
C PRO A 50 -8.61 -10.21 7.44
N LYS A 51 -9.09 -9.36 6.52
CA LYS A 51 -8.69 -9.39 5.10
C LYS A 51 -7.24 -8.97 4.92
N VAL A 52 -6.76 -8.00 5.69
CA VAL A 52 -5.37 -7.54 5.64
C VAL A 52 -4.43 -8.62 6.16
N GLU A 53 -4.81 -9.32 7.23
CA GLU A 53 -4.00 -10.42 7.78
C GLU A 53 -3.96 -11.62 6.84
N ILE A 54 -5.09 -12.00 6.25
CA ILE A 54 -5.13 -13.09 5.26
C ILE A 54 -4.24 -12.75 4.06
N ALA A 55 -4.37 -11.55 3.48
CA ALA A 55 -3.55 -11.12 2.36
C ALA A 55 -2.05 -11.13 2.70
N ARG A 56 -1.69 -10.79 3.94
CA ARG A 56 -0.30 -10.84 4.41
C ARG A 56 0.21 -12.27 4.53
N LEU A 57 -0.61 -13.18 5.05
CA LEU A 57 -0.30 -14.60 5.14
C LEU A 57 -0.15 -15.22 3.75
N GLU A 58 -1.08 -14.94 2.84
CA GLU A 58 -1.03 -15.38 1.44
C GLU A 58 0.26 -14.89 0.75
N GLY A 59 0.63 -13.62 0.95
CA GLY A 59 1.89 -13.08 0.43
C GLY A 59 3.12 -13.77 1.01
N TYR A 60 3.11 -14.11 2.30
CA TYR A 60 4.21 -14.86 2.92
C TYR A 60 4.31 -16.28 2.36
N LEU A 61 3.19 -16.99 2.24
CA LEU A 61 3.15 -18.36 1.70
C LEU A 61 3.56 -18.40 0.23
N ALA A 62 3.13 -17.43 -0.57
CA ALA A 62 3.56 -17.30 -1.95
C ALA A 62 5.07 -17.08 -2.06
N TRP A 63 5.65 -16.24 -1.19
CA TRP A 63 7.10 -16.01 -1.18
C TRP A 63 7.90 -17.24 -0.75
N GLU A 64 7.46 -17.97 0.29
CA GLU A 64 8.10 -19.22 0.71
C GLU A 64 8.05 -20.30 -0.39
N ALA A 65 6.95 -20.36 -1.15
CA ALA A 65 6.83 -21.24 -2.30
C ALA A 65 7.84 -20.87 -3.40
N GLU A 66 8.05 -19.57 -3.64
CA GLU A 66 9.01 -19.07 -4.63
C GLU A 66 10.46 -19.34 -4.21
N VAL A 67 10.81 -19.15 -2.94
CA VAL A 67 12.13 -19.53 -2.39
C VAL A 67 12.38 -21.02 -2.58
N SER A 68 11.42 -21.86 -2.21
CA SER A 68 11.54 -23.30 -2.37
C SER A 68 11.67 -23.71 -3.84
N ALA A 69 10.99 -23.02 -4.76
CA ALA A 69 11.10 -23.25 -6.19
C ALA A 69 12.47 -22.83 -6.73
N ALA A 70 12.95 -21.64 -6.37
CA ALA A 70 14.25 -21.13 -6.78
C ALA A 70 15.39 -22.05 -6.34
N GLU A 71 15.35 -22.58 -5.11
CA GLU A 71 16.35 -23.55 -4.65
C GLU A 71 16.28 -24.91 -5.37
N ARG A 72 15.08 -25.38 -5.75
CA ARG A 72 14.94 -26.61 -6.56
C ARG A 72 15.46 -26.40 -7.97
N ASP A 73 15.11 -25.29 -8.60
CA ASP A 73 15.60 -24.91 -9.92
C ASP A 73 17.12 -24.77 -9.91
N ALA A 74 17.69 -24.16 -8.87
CA ALA A 74 19.13 -24.00 -8.69
C ALA A 74 19.86 -25.33 -8.63
N ARG A 75 19.37 -26.27 -7.80
CA ARG A 75 19.89 -27.63 -7.73
C ARG A 75 19.83 -28.28 -9.11
N ALA A 76 18.64 -28.37 -9.71
CA ALA A 76 18.47 -28.96 -11.03
C ALA A 76 19.35 -28.32 -12.13
N PHE A 77 19.62 -27.01 -12.02
CA PHE A 77 20.55 -26.31 -12.90
C PHE A 77 21.99 -26.77 -12.69
N ALA A 78 22.44 -26.87 -11.44
CA ALA A 78 23.78 -27.27 -11.06
C ALA A 78 24.07 -28.76 -11.34
N ASP A 79 23.04 -29.63 -11.24
CA ASP A 79 23.09 -31.04 -11.66
C ASP A 79 23.56 -31.22 -13.12
N ARG A 80 23.38 -30.21 -13.98
CA ARG A 80 23.82 -30.26 -15.39
C ARG A 80 25.32 -30.08 -15.58
N PHE A 81 26.05 -29.79 -14.50
CA PHE A 81 27.49 -29.53 -14.51
C PHE A 81 28.22 -30.56 -13.63
N PRO A 82 28.24 -31.86 -14.01
CA PRO A 82 28.79 -32.93 -13.18
C PRO A 82 30.30 -32.83 -12.91
N TRP A 83 31.01 -31.96 -13.65
CA TRP A 83 32.44 -31.73 -13.48
C TRP A 83 32.78 -30.68 -12.41
N LEU A 84 31.78 -29.99 -11.83
CA LEU A 84 32.00 -29.03 -10.75
C LEU A 84 32.29 -29.76 -9.44
N SER A 85 33.23 -29.22 -8.66
CA SER A 85 33.41 -29.67 -7.28
C SER A 85 32.16 -29.36 -6.43
N PRO A 86 31.96 -30.07 -5.30
CA PRO A 86 30.82 -29.81 -4.42
C PRO A 86 30.71 -28.35 -3.95
N GLY A 87 31.85 -27.69 -3.68
CA GLY A 87 31.89 -26.30 -3.25
C GLY A 87 31.55 -25.29 -4.35
N GLU A 88 32.00 -25.56 -5.59
CA GLU A 88 31.62 -24.74 -6.75
C GLU A 88 30.15 -24.92 -7.10
N ARG A 89 29.64 -26.16 -6.98
CA ARG A 89 28.23 -26.48 -7.16
C ARG A 89 27.35 -25.74 -6.16
N GLU A 90 27.68 -25.79 -4.88
CA GLU A 90 26.93 -25.06 -3.84
C GLU A 90 26.96 -23.55 -4.09
N SER A 91 28.12 -23.00 -4.47
CA SER A 91 28.25 -21.58 -4.81
C SER A 91 27.38 -21.18 -6.00
N LEU A 92 27.32 -22.03 -7.04
CA LEU A 92 26.48 -21.83 -8.21
C LEU A 92 24.99 -21.91 -7.86
N GLU A 93 24.59 -22.90 -7.04
CA GLU A 93 23.22 -23.04 -6.57
C GLU A 93 22.75 -21.79 -5.81
N GLN A 94 23.58 -21.29 -4.89
CA GLN A 94 23.28 -20.06 -4.13
C GLN A 94 23.17 -18.84 -5.04
N ALA A 95 24.11 -18.66 -5.99
CA ALA A 95 24.10 -17.53 -6.92
C ALA A 95 22.87 -17.57 -7.84
N TYR A 96 22.53 -18.74 -8.37
CA TYR A 96 21.36 -18.93 -9.23
C TYR A 96 20.05 -18.69 -8.48
N ALA A 97 19.90 -19.24 -7.27
CA ALA A 97 18.71 -19.03 -6.46
C ALA A 97 18.51 -17.54 -6.12
N ALA A 98 19.60 -16.84 -5.76
CA ALA A 98 19.55 -15.41 -5.48
C ALA A 98 19.13 -14.58 -6.71
N ASP A 99 19.64 -14.90 -7.90
CA ASP A 99 19.27 -14.22 -9.14
C ASP A 99 17.79 -14.47 -9.51
N ARG A 100 17.32 -15.73 -9.37
CA ARG A 100 15.92 -16.09 -9.61
C ARG A 100 14.97 -15.34 -8.67
N LEU A 101 15.32 -15.22 -7.39
CA LEU A 101 14.51 -14.48 -6.41
C LEU A 101 14.48 -12.99 -6.71
N ARG A 102 15.62 -12.39 -7.08
CA ARG A 102 15.66 -10.99 -7.52
C ARG A 102 14.77 -10.74 -8.73
N TYR A 103 14.81 -11.65 -9.71
CA TYR A 103 13.93 -11.56 -10.87
C TYR A 103 12.45 -11.64 -10.47
N ALA A 104 12.09 -12.55 -9.56
CA ALA A 104 10.72 -12.68 -9.05
C ALA A 104 10.25 -11.39 -8.34
N GLU A 105 11.10 -10.78 -7.51
CA GLU A 105 10.82 -9.48 -6.88
C GLU A 105 10.55 -8.40 -7.93
N ASP A 106 11.41 -8.28 -8.95
CA ASP A 106 11.24 -7.28 -10.01
C ASP A 106 9.95 -7.48 -10.82
N VAL A 107 9.50 -8.72 -11.00
CA VAL A 107 8.22 -9.04 -11.67
C VAL A 107 7.04 -8.56 -10.82
N VAL A 108 7.06 -8.87 -9.53
CA VAL A 108 6.00 -8.46 -8.58
C VAL A 108 5.95 -6.93 -8.47
N ASP A 109 7.10 -6.26 -8.35
CA ASP A 109 7.16 -4.80 -8.23
C ASP A 109 6.61 -4.11 -9.49
N ARG A 110 6.95 -4.63 -10.68
CA ARG A 110 6.38 -4.13 -11.95
C ARG A 110 4.87 -4.33 -12.02
N ALA A 111 4.36 -5.47 -11.55
CA ALA A 111 2.92 -5.74 -11.51
C ALA A 111 2.20 -4.79 -10.54
N VAL A 112 2.75 -4.58 -9.34
CA VAL A 112 2.21 -3.64 -8.34
C VAL A 112 2.17 -2.22 -8.90
N GLU A 113 3.23 -1.79 -9.56
CA GLU A 113 3.30 -0.46 -10.16
C GLU A 113 2.26 -0.28 -11.26
N ARG A 114 2.09 -1.28 -12.15
CA ARG A 114 1.01 -1.27 -13.16
C ARG A 114 -0.38 -1.20 -12.54
N CYS A 115 -0.64 -1.97 -11.49
CA CYS A 115 -1.91 -1.96 -10.77
C CYS A 115 -2.20 -0.58 -10.15
N ARG A 116 -1.18 0.07 -9.57
CA ARG A 116 -1.29 1.43 -9.02
C ARG A 116 -1.60 2.45 -10.11
N GLN A 117 -0.92 2.37 -11.24
CA GLN A 117 -1.17 3.25 -12.39
C GLN A 117 -2.59 3.08 -12.93
N LEU A 118 -3.08 1.85 -13.08
CA LEU A 118 -4.46 1.58 -13.47
C LEU A 118 -5.45 2.15 -12.45
N ALA A 119 -5.25 1.86 -11.16
CA ALA A 119 -6.12 2.36 -10.10
C ALA A 119 -6.17 3.90 -10.07
N ALA A 120 -5.05 4.58 -10.31
CA ALA A 120 -4.99 6.03 -10.40
C ALA A 120 -5.79 6.57 -11.59
N ARG A 121 -5.66 5.95 -12.78
CA ARG A 121 -6.44 6.32 -13.98
C ARG A 121 -7.94 6.17 -13.74
N TYR A 122 -8.38 5.04 -13.21
CA TYR A 122 -9.80 4.79 -12.93
C TYR A 122 -10.36 5.72 -11.85
N ARG A 123 -9.63 5.96 -10.75
CA ARG A 123 -10.07 6.92 -9.72
C ARG A 123 -10.21 8.33 -10.27
N GLY A 124 -9.32 8.73 -11.19
CA GLY A 124 -9.44 10.00 -11.90
C GLY A 124 -10.74 10.10 -12.69
N GLU A 125 -11.09 9.06 -13.43
CA GLU A 125 -12.32 9.02 -14.24
C GLU A 125 -13.59 8.96 -13.38
N CYS A 126 -13.60 8.12 -12.33
CA CYS A 126 -14.71 8.09 -11.38
C CYS A 126 -14.94 9.45 -10.73
N ARG A 127 -13.88 10.16 -10.32
CA ARG A 127 -14.01 11.51 -9.75
C ARG A 127 -14.62 12.50 -10.73
N ARG A 128 -14.25 12.43 -12.02
CA ARG A 128 -14.84 13.29 -13.06
C ARG A 128 -16.33 13.01 -13.23
N ILE A 129 -16.73 11.74 -13.30
CA ILE A 129 -18.13 11.33 -13.42
C ILE A 129 -18.92 11.78 -12.19
N CYS A 130 -18.41 11.53 -10.98
CA CYS A 130 -19.04 11.97 -9.73
C CYS A 130 -19.17 13.50 -9.68
N ALA A 131 -18.17 14.25 -10.13
CA ALA A 131 -18.23 15.72 -10.17
C ALA A 131 -19.31 16.22 -11.16
N ARG A 132 -19.45 15.58 -12.32
CA ARG A 132 -20.52 15.89 -13.29
C ARG A 132 -21.90 15.62 -12.70
N TRP A 133 -22.10 14.46 -12.08
CA TRP A 133 -23.37 14.14 -11.41
C TRP A 133 -23.67 15.08 -10.25
N ALA A 134 -22.67 15.40 -9.42
CA ALA A 134 -22.83 16.38 -8.35
C ALA A 134 -23.23 17.76 -8.90
N ALA A 135 -22.59 18.23 -9.97
CA ALA A 135 -22.94 19.49 -10.61
C ALA A 135 -24.37 19.50 -11.18
N LEU A 136 -24.80 18.41 -11.83
CA LEU A 136 -26.17 18.25 -12.32
C LEU A 136 -27.18 18.29 -11.17
N CYS A 137 -26.96 17.50 -10.11
CA CYS A 137 -27.82 17.52 -8.94
C CYS A 137 -27.92 18.92 -8.33
N LEU A 138 -26.79 19.62 -8.17
CA LEU A 138 -26.75 20.99 -7.65
C LEU A 138 -27.49 21.99 -8.57
N SER A 139 -27.36 21.84 -9.89
CA SER A 139 -28.10 22.71 -10.83
C SER A 139 -29.61 22.49 -10.76
N VAL A 140 -30.05 21.24 -10.62
CA VAL A 140 -31.47 20.89 -10.50
C VAL A 140 -32.03 21.40 -9.18
N THR A 141 -31.32 21.23 -8.06
CA THR A 141 -31.75 21.76 -6.76
C THR A 141 -31.81 23.28 -6.76
N PHE A 142 -30.84 23.96 -7.40
CA PHE A 142 -30.84 25.41 -7.51
C PHE A 142 -31.99 25.92 -8.37
N ALA A 143 -32.24 25.29 -9.53
CA ALA A 143 -33.37 25.61 -10.38
C ALA A 143 -34.71 25.40 -9.67
N ALA A 144 -34.88 24.28 -8.95
CA ALA A 144 -36.08 24.01 -8.16
C ALA A 144 -36.27 25.05 -7.04
N ALA A 145 -35.20 25.43 -6.34
CA ALA A 145 -35.25 26.46 -5.31
C ALA A 145 -35.66 27.82 -5.89
N LEU A 146 -35.10 28.22 -7.04
CA LEU A 146 -35.50 29.45 -7.74
C LEU A 146 -36.98 29.40 -8.15
N CYS A 147 -37.43 28.29 -8.73
CA CYS A 147 -38.83 28.11 -9.12
C CYS A 147 -39.79 28.12 -7.92
N ALA A 148 -39.34 27.76 -6.72
CA ALA A 148 -40.17 27.83 -5.51
C ALA A 148 -40.16 29.23 -4.87
N VAL A 149 -39.00 29.90 -4.84
CA VAL A 149 -38.81 31.20 -4.17
C VAL A 149 -39.40 32.35 -4.98
N VAL A 150 -39.22 32.37 -6.31
CA VAL A 150 -39.72 33.45 -7.18
C VAL A 150 -41.24 33.65 -7.08
N PRO A 151 -42.10 32.62 -7.21
CA PRO A 151 -43.54 32.80 -7.07
C PRO A 151 -43.98 33.06 -5.62
N ALA A 152 -43.19 32.67 -4.61
CA ALA A 152 -43.45 33.04 -3.22
C ALA A 152 -43.14 34.52 -2.96
N ALA A 153 -42.04 35.03 -3.52
CA ALA A 153 -41.64 36.44 -3.43
C ALA A 153 -42.54 37.37 -4.26
N LEU A 154 -43.15 36.88 -5.34
CA LEU A 154 -44.14 37.64 -6.13
C LEU A 154 -45.55 37.64 -5.51
N ARG A 155 -45.80 36.81 -4.49
CA ARG A 155 -47.10 36.71 -3.79
C ARG A 155 -47.11 37.34 -2.40
N GLY A 156 -45.95 37.76 -1.87
CA GLY A 156 -45.82 38.50 -0.61
C GLY A 156 -45.67 39.99 -0.88
#